data_AF-A0A8C5ITT3-F1
#
_entry.id   AF-A0A8C5ITT3-F1
#
_cell.length_a   1.000
_cell.length_b   1.000
_cell.length_c   1.000
_cell.angle_alpha   90.00
_cell.angle_beta   90.00
_cell.angle_gamma   90.00
#
_symmetry.space_group_name_H-M   'P 1'
#
loop_
_entity.id
_entity.type
_entity.pdbx_description
1 polymer ?
#
loop_
_entity_poly.entity_id
_entity_poly.type
_entity_poly.pdbx_seq_one_letter_code
_entity_poly.pdbx_strand_id
1 'polypeptide(L)'
;LQPALPWLILGWVSLAGALRGEIVGGHEARPHSHPYMAYLKIVEHGYCGGFLVAPDWVMSAAHCLGNTTVILGAHNIFEPEKSQQVRGVLKYYEHPEYNPITYANDILLLQLTSKATLNEYVQPIPLPRTGSDLPTGTKCMIAGWGLIDQDRDTSKLFEEMGQEWSPRAGRERICYHRQEKKSVVSKITFISLQGDSGGPLVCNNVAQGVVSFGFDFPPGVYARISNYLPWIRRVMNK
;
A
#
# COMPACT_ATOMS: atom_id res chain seq x y z
N LEU A 1 20.57 14.48 -73.44
CA LEU A 1 20.10 13.45 -72.50
C LEU A 1 20.67 13.78 -71.12
N GLN A 2 19.81 13.67 -70.11
CA GLN A 2 19.91 14.00 -68.67
C GLN A 2 21.31 14.09 -68.00
N PRO A 3 21.54 15.10 -67.12
CA PRO A 3 22.59 15.06 -66.11
C PRO A 3 22.13 14.28 -64.87
N ALA A 4 23.09 13.63 -64.22
CA ALA A 4 22.91 12.84 -63.01
C ALA A 4 22.51 13.69 -61.79
N LEU A 5 21.52 13.23 -61.01
CA LEU A 5 21.27 13.69 -59.65
C LEU A 5 22.00 12.78 -58.64
N PRO A 6 22.71 13.33 -57.64
CA PRO A 6 23.24 12.55 -56.53
C PRO A 6 22.11 12.20 -55.56
N TRP A 7 22.03 10.92 -55.18
CA TRP A 7 21.09 10.42 -54.18
C TRP A 7 21.53 10.89 -52.79
N LEU A 8 20.87 11.92 -52.25
CA LEU A 8 20.90 12.23 -50.83
C LEU A 8 20.08 11.17 -50.09
N ILE A 9 20.77 10.18 -49.52
CA ILE A 9 20.20 9.26 -48.55
C ILE A 9 19.97 10.07 -47.26
N LEU A 10 18.77 10.63 -47.11
CA LEU A 10 18.29 11.09 -45.81
C LEU A 10 18.13 9.85 -44.94
N GLY A 11 19.17 9.54 -44.18
CA GLY A 11 19.08 8.59 -43.07
C GLY A 11 18.10 9.17 -42.06
N TRP A 12 16.91 8.58 -41.99
CA TRP A 12 16.01 8.76 -40.87
C TRP A 12 16.71 8.14 -39.66
N VAL A 13 17.44 8.96 -38.91
CA VAL A 13 17.80 8.61 -37.54
C VAL A 13 16.49 8.64 -36.78
N SER A 14 15.84 7.49 -36.69
CA SER A 14 14.76 7.26 -35.76
C SER A 14 15.37 7.49 -34.36
N LEU A 15 15.20 8.68 -33.81
CA LEU A 15 15.14 8.84 -32.35
C LEU A 15 13.83 8.18 -31.91
N ALA A 16 13.76 6.85 -32.05
CA ALA A 16 12.94 6.05 -31.17
C ALA A 16 13.65 6.15 -29.82
N GLY A 17 13.37 7.22 -29.09
CA GLY A 17 13.61 7.26 -27.66
C GLY A 17 12.96 5.98 -27.14
N ALA A 18 13.80 5.04 -26.72
CA ALA A 18 13.33 3.90 -25.98
C ALA A 18 12.61 4.49 -24.77
N LEU A 19 11.27 4.45 -24.79
CA LEU A 19 10.49 4.42 -23.57
C LEU A 19 10.96 3.14 -22.88
N ARG A 20 12.02 3.31 -22.09
CA ARG A 20 12.55 2.32 -21.17
C ARG A 20 11.34 1.91 -20.36
N GLY A 21 10.87 0.67 -20.55
CA GLY A 21 9.73 0.14 -19.82
C GLY A 21 9.91 0.46 -18.34
N GLU A 22 9.03 1.33 -17.83
CA GLU A 22 8.94 1.61 -16.41
C GLU A 22 8.62 0.29 -15.72
N ILE A 23 9.41 -0.02 -14.69
CA ILE A 23 9.19 -1.17 -13.83
C ILE A 23 7.81 -0.95 -13.18
N VAL A 24 6.85 -1.80 -13.51
CA VAL A 24 5.56 -1.86 -12.83
C VAL A 24 5.84 -2.40 -11.43
N GLY A 25 5.59 -1.64 -10.35
CA GLY A 25 5.80 -2.10 -8.96
C GLY A 25 6.95 -1.46 -8.18
N GLY A 26 7.48 -0.32 -8.62
CA GLY A 26 8.44 0.48 -7.83
C GLY A 26 9.88 -0.07 -7.83
N HIS A 27 10.58 0.06 -6.71
CA HIS A 27 11.97 -0.39 -6.54
C HIS A 27 12.20 -1.02 -5.16
N GLU A 28 13.24 -1.85 -5.02
CA GLU A 28 13.61 -2.44 -3.73
C GLU A 28 13.88 -1.31 -2.72
N ALA A 29 13.14 -1.33 -1.61
CA ALA A 29 13.32 -0.36 -0.55
C ALA A 29 14.71 -0.53 0.07
N ARG A 30 15.29 0.56 0.59
CA ARG A 30 16.51 0.42 1.40
C ARG A 30 16.20 -0.48 2.61
N PRO A 31 17.02 -1.49 2.94
CA PRO A 31 16.76 -2.39 4.06
C PRO A 31 16.41 -1.65 5.35
N HIS A 32 15.26 -2.01 5.92
CA HIS A 32 14.72 -1.45 7.18
C HIS A 32 14.40 0.05 7.17
N SER A 33 14.25 0.68 6.00
CA SER A 33 13.87 2.09 5.88
C SER A 33 12.40 2.38 6.25
N HIS A 34 11.55 1.34 6.34
CA HIS A 34 10.16 1.44 6.75
C HIS A 34 9.91 0.62 8.03
N PRO A 35 10.37 1.10 9.20
CA PRO A 35 10.36 0.32 10.45
C PRO A 35 8.96 0.02 11.00
N TYR A 36 7.91 0.60 10.39
CA TYR A 36 6.52 0.33 10.72
C TYR A 36 5.92 -0.85 9.96
N MET A 37 6.57 -1.36 8.91
CA MET A 37 6.01 -2.42 8.08
C MET A 37 5.84 -3.72 8.88
N ALA A 38 4.70 -4.36 8.65
CA ALA A 38 4.37 -5.67 9.20
C ALA A 38 4.00 -6.62 8.08
N TYR A 39 4.62 -7.80 8.06
CA TYR A 39 4.20 -8.89 7.19
C TYR A 39 3.24 -9.79 7.96
N LEU A 40 2.03 -9.97 7.44
CA LEU A 40 1.00 -10.81 8.04
C LEU A 40 0.99 -12.14 7.31
N LYS A 41 1.53 -13.18 7.94
CA LYS A 41 1.47 -14.55 7.44
C LYS A 41 0.14 -15.17 7.88
N ILE A 42 -0.75 -15.44 6.92
CA ILE A 42 -2.12 -15.88 7.16
C ILE A 42 -2.26 -17.34 6.69
N VAL A 43 -2.70 -18.22 7.59
CA VAL A 43 -2.74 -19.66 7.31
C VAL A 43 -3.68 -20.01 6.15
N GLU A 44 -4.81 -19.32 6.04
CA GLU A 44 -5.91 -19.70 5.15
C GLU A 44 -5.70 -19.27 3.70
N HIS A 45 -5.05 -18.13 3.47
CA HIS A 45 -5.01 -17.51 2.13
C HIS A 45 -3.70 -16.77 1.81
N GLY A 46 -2.62 -17.06 2.55
CA GLY A 46 -1.27 -16.65 2.19
C GLY A 46 -0.73 -15.53 3.05
N TYR A 47 -0.76 -14.30 2.55
CA TYR A 47 -0.21 -13.16 3.27
C TYR A 47 -0.88 -11.84 2.92
N CYS A 48 -0.74 -10.88 3.83
CA CYS A 48 -1.07 -9.47 3.63
C CYS A 48 0.05 -8.58 4.17
N GLY A 49 0.01 -7.32 3.77
CA GLY A 49 0.69 -6.24 4.45
C GLY A 49 -0.06 -5.80 5.72
N GLY A 50 0.66 -5.04 6.53
CA GLY A 50 0.14 -4.34 7.69
C GLY A 50 1.17 -3.34 8.17
N PHE A 51 0.82 -2.59 9.21
CA PHE A 51 1.73 -1.62 9.78
C PHE A 51 1.49 -1.40 11.27
N LEU A 52 2.58 -1.24 12.01
CA LEU A 52 2.59 -0.98 13.44
C LEU A 52 2.12 0.46 13.70
N VAL A 53 1.07 0.61 14.52
CA VAL A 53 0.51 1.93 14.90
C VAL A 53 0.70 2.22 16.39
N ALA A 54 1.00 1.19 17.18
CA ALA A 54 1.46 1.27 18.57
C ALA A 54 2.23 -0.03 18.91
N PRO A 55 2.96 -0.11 20.04
CA PRO A 55 3.83 -1.25 20.33
C PRO A 55 3.15 -2.63 20.26
N ASP A 56 1.87 -2.72 20.58
CA ASP A 56 1.04 -3.93 20.55
C ASP A 56 -0.13 -3.85 19.56
N TRP A 57 -0.10 -2.90 18.62
CA TRP A 57 -1.20 -2.67 17.67
C TRP A 57 -0.69 -2.59 16.24
N VAL A 58 -1.22 -3.47 15.39
CA VAL A 58 -1.02 -3.47 13.94
C VAL A 58 -2.34 -3.15 13.25
N MET A 59 -2.28 -2.36 12.19
CA MET A 59 -3.40 -2.08 11.31
C MET A 59 -3.21 -2.81 9.98
N SER A 60 -4.30 -3.32 9.42
CA SER A 60 -4.36 -3.99 8.12
C SER A 60 -5.75 -3.82 7.51
N ALA A 61 -6.06 -4.51 6.42
CA ALA A 61 -7.37 -4.55 5.78
C ALA A 61 -8.27 -5.61 6.42
N ALA A 62 -9.59 -5.40 6.42
CA ALA A 62 -10.57 -6.36 6.95
C ALA A 62 -10.59 -7.66 6.14
N HIS A 63 -10.43 -7.59 4.82
CA HIS A 63 -10.36 -8.79 3.99
C HIS A 63 -9.13 -9.67 4.29
N CYS A 64 -8.11 -9.15 4.99
CA CYS A 64 -6.95 -9.90 5.46
C CYS A 64 -7.22 -10.67 6.77
N LEU A 65 -8.46 -10.68 7.27
CA LEU A 65 -8.81 -11.42 8.48
C LEU A 65 -8.53 -12.93 8.31
N GLY A 66 -7.78 -13.49 9.24
CA GLY A 66 -7.43 -14.92 9.28
C GLY A 66 -6.47 -15.24 10.42
N ASN A 67 -6.13 -16.51 10.59
CA ASN A 67 -5.16 -16.92 11.60
C ASN A 67 -3.75 -16.42 11.23
N THR A 68 -3.33 -15.35 11.89
CA THR A 68 -2.21 -14.52 11.48
C THR A 68 -1.03 -14.63 12.44
N THR A 69 0.17 -14.82 11.87
CA THR A 69 1.45 -14.51 12.52
C THR A 69 2.00 -13.20 11.95
N VAL A 70 2.36 -12.27 12.83
CA VAL A 70 2.89 -10.96 12.46
C VAL A 70 4.41 -10.99 12.54
N ILE A 71 5.09 -10.56 11.47
CA ILE A 71 6.54 -10.40 11.41
C ILE A 71 6.83 -8.90 11.23
N LEU A 72 7.50 -8.30 12.22
CA LEU A 72 7.95 -6.91 12.21
C LEU A 72 9.44 -6.84 11.95
N GLY A 73 9.93 -5.70 11.41
CA GLY A 73 11.37 -5.44 11.25
C GLY A 73 12.05 -6.28 10.17
N ALA A 74 11.28 -6.88 9.26
CA ALA A 74 11.81 -7.62 8.13
C ALA A 74 12.20 -6.67 6.97
N HIS A 75 13.26 -6.99 6.24
CA HIS A 75 13.47 -6.57 4.86
C HIS A 75 13.21 -7.74 3.91
N ASN A 76 13.87 -8.88 4.15
CA ASN A 76 13.67 -10.13 3.44
C ASN A 76 12.84 -11.12 4.27
N ILE A 77 11.64 -11.49 3.80
CA ILE A 77 10.72 -12.36 4.54
C ILE A 77 11.05 -13.86 4.47
N PHE A 78 11.98 -14.27 3.60
CA PHE A 78 12.45 -15.67 3.49
C PHE A 78 13.79 -15.90 4.19
N GLU A 79 14.51 -14.83 4.53
CA GLU A 79 15.77 -14.93 5.25
C GLU A 79 15.59 -14.58 6.72
N PRO A 80 16.24 -15.32 7.65
CA PRO A 80 16.23 -14.96 9.04
C PRO A 80 17.09 -13.71 9.27
N GLU A 81 16.46 -12.64 9.76
CA GLU A 81 17.15 -11.38 10.06
C GLU A 81 17.09 -11.10 11.57
N LYS A 82 18.18 -10.60 12.15
CA LYS A 82 18.24 -10.27 13.60
C LYS A 82 17.26 -9.17 14.01
N SER A 83 16.82 -8.36 13.06
CA SER A 83 15.83 -7.29 13.21
C SER A 83 14.41 -7.83 13.33
N GLN A 84 14.14 -9.06 12.87
CA GLN A 84 12.80 -9.62 12.82
C GLN A 84 12.24 -9.90 14.22
N GLN A 85 10.99 -9.52 14.41
CA GLN A 85 10.22 -9.81 15.61
C GLN A 85 8.92 -10.50 15.22
N VAL A 86 8.82 -11.78 15.59
CA VAL A 86 7.60 -12.58 15.36
C VAL A 86 6.65 -12.40 16.54
N ARG A 87 5.38 -12.14 16.26
CA ARG A 87 4.30 -11.97 17.24
C ARG A 87 3.06 -12.72 16.79
N GLY A 88 2.34 -13.29 17.75
CA GLY A 88 0.98 -13.77 17.55
C GLY A 88 -0.01 -12.63 17.68
N VAL A 89 -1.26 -12.90 17.30
CA VAL A 89 -2.38 -11.97 17.47
C VAL A 89 -3.26 -12.47 18.61
N LEU A 90 -3.46 -11.62 19.61
CA LEU A 90 -4.35 -11.88 20.73
C LEU A 90 -5.82 -11.72 20.32
N LYS A 91 -6.10 -10.67 19.54
CA LYS A 91 -7.46 -10.34 19.14
C LYS A 91 -7.49 -9.53 17.85
N TYR A 92 -8.50 -9.83 17.04
CA TYR A 92 -8.83 -9.14 15.81
C TYR A 92 -10.03 -8.22 16.06
N TYR A 93 -9.97 -7.02 15.51
CA TYR A 93 -11.04 -6.03 15.53
C TYR A 93 -11.33 -5.61 14.09
N GLU A 94 -12.15 -6.40 13.42
CA GLU A 94 -12.74 -6.04 12.13
C GLU A 94 -13.71 -4.86 12.32
N HIS A 95 -13.75 -3.93 11.36
CA HIS A 95 -14.73 -2.87 11.42
C HIS A 95 -16.15 -3.46 11.34
N PRO A 96 -17.07 -3.11 12.25
CA PRO A 96 -18.39 -3.76 12.35
C PRO A 96 -19.31 -3.52 11.14
N GLU A 97 -18.99 -2.51 10.32
CA GLU A 97 -19.70 -2.20 9.07
C GLU A 97 -18.92 -2.68 7.83
N TYR A 98 -17.92 -3.57 7.98
CA TYR A 98 -17.21 -4.14 6.82
C TYR A 98 -18.17 -4.91 5.92
N ASN A 99 -18.06 -4.70 4.61
CA ASN A 99 -18.85 -5.41 3.62
C ASN A 99 -17.93 -6.12 2.61
N PRO A 100 -17.88 -7.46 2.61
CA PRO A 100 -16.98 -8.22 1.74
C PRO A 100 -17.37 -8.20 0.25
N ILE A 101 -18.58 -7.76 -0.09
CA ILE A 101 -19.04 -7.62 -1.49
C ILE A 101 -18.53 -6.30 -2.08
N THR A 102 -18.57 -5.23 -1.29
CA THR A 102 -18.23 -3.88 -1.77
C THR A 102 -16.85 -3.39 -1.30
N TYR A 103 -16.19 -4.15 -0.41
CA TYR A 103 -15.00 -3.74 0.33
C TYR A 103 -15.19 -2.41 1.09
N ALA A 104 -16.43 -2.05 1.40
CA ALA A 104 -16.69 -0.87 2.24
C ALA A 104 -16.20 -1.15 3.67
N ASN A 105 -15.57 -0.15 4.28
CA ASN A 105 -15.00 -0.24 5.63
C ASN A 105 -13.95 -1.36 5.80
N ASP A 106 -13.12 -1.54 4.77
CA ASP A 106 -12.04 -2.53 4.74
C ASP A 106 -10.85 -2.11 5.62
N ILE A 107 -11.02 -2.19 6.94
CA ILE A 107 -10.02 -1.87 7.95
C ILE A 107 -10.08 -2.84 9.13
N LEU A 108 -8.90 -3.27 9.57
CA LEU A 108 -8.69 -4.25 10.63
C LEU A 108 -7.64 -3.73 11.62
N LEU A 109 -7.93 -3.88 12.91
CA LEU A 109 -6.93 -3.71 13.98
C LEU A 109 -6.61 -5.07 14.60
N LEU A 110 -5.31 -5.35 14.76
CA LEU A 110 -4.78 -6.55 15.36
C LEU A 110 -4.08 -6.16 16.66
N GLN A 111 -4.54 -6.71 17.78
CA GLN A 111 -3.86 -6.58 19.06
C GLN A 111 -2.87 -7.74 19.20
N LEU A 112 -1.59 -7.45 19.35
CA LEU A 112 -0.53 -8.45 19.43
C LEU A 112 -0.55 -9.18 20.79
N THR A 113 -0.10 -10.43 20.83
CA THR A 113 0.04 -11.20 22.08
C THR A 113 1.08 -10.62 23.04
N SER A 114 2.05 -9.87 22.52
CA SER A 114 3.01 -9.12 23.30
C SER A 114 3.50 -7.90 22.53
N LYS A 115 3.91 -6.86 23.27
CA LYS A 115 4.46 -5.64 22.69
C LYS A 115 5.72 -5.94 21.85
N ALA A 116 5.84 -5.22 20.74
CA ALA A 116 7.06 -5.11 19.97
C ALA A 116 8.13 -4.37 20.77
N THR A 117 9.38 -4.81 20.65
CA THR A 117 10.53 -4.10 21.19
C THR A 117 10.89 -3.00 20.21
N LEU A 118 10.59 -1.75 20.55
CA LEU A 118 10.88 -0.63 19.65
C LEU A 118 12.39 -0.40 19.54
N ASN A 119 12.88 -0.24 18.30
CA ASN A 119 14.29 0.01 17.99
C ASN A 119 14.41 0.73 16.64
N GLU A 120 15.59 0.73 16.02
CA GLU A 120 15.81 1.34 14.70
C GLU A 120 15.09 0.61 13.54
N TYR A 121 14.74 -0.68 13.71
CA TYR A 121 14.09 -1.52 12.71
C TYR A 121 12.58 -1.68 12.92
N VAL A 122 12.09 -1.37 14.12
CA VAL A 122 10.68 -1.53 14.51
C VAL A 122 10.19 -0.29 15.24
N GLN A 123 9.35 0.51 14.58
CA GLN A 123 8.74 1.73 15.12
C GLN A 123 7.32 1.92 14.60
N PRO A 124 6.39 2.42 15.42
CA PRO A 124 5.04 2.72 14.95
C PRO A 124 5.03 3.94 14.02
N ILE A 125 4.14 3.91 13.02
CA ILE A 125 3.85 5.07 12.18
C ILE A 125 2.70 5.90 12.78
N PRO A 126 2.78 7.24 12.77
CA PRO A 126 1.69 8.07 13.28
C PRO A 126 0.44 7.98 12.42
N LEU A 127 -0.72 8.05 13.08
CA LEU A 127 -2.03 8.17 12.47
C LEU A 127 -2.42 9.64 12.25
N PRO A 128 -3.33 9.95 11.30
CA PRO A 128 -3.83 11.29 11.08
C PRO A 128 -4.52 11.83 12.32
N ARG A 129 -4.28 13.12 12.62
CA ARG A 129 -4.92 13.80 13.75
C ARG A 129 -6.34 14.25 13.43
N THR A 130 -6.59 14.61 12.17
CA THR A 130 -7.83 15.22 11.66
C THR A 130 -8.27 14.57 10.35
N GLY A 131 -9.56 14.70 10.03
CA GLY A 131 -10.16 14.22 8.78
C GLY A 131 -10.05 15.17 7.59
N SER A 132 -9.03 16.02 7.56
CA SER A 132 -8.81 16.94 6.44
C SER A 132 -8.30 16.18 5.22
N ASP A 133 -8.83 16.51 4.06
CA ASP A 133 -8.34 15.99 2.79
C ASP A 133 -6.86 16.35 2.57
N LEU A 134 -6.11 15.44 1.94
CA LEU A 134 -4.76 15.72 1.48
C LEU A 134 -4.82 16.74 0.33
N PRO A 135 -3.94 17.75 0.32
CA PRO A 135 -3.78 18.63 -0.83
C PRO A 135 -3.46 17.83 -2.11
N THR A 136 -3.98 18.28 -3.24
CA THR A 136 -3.65 17.69 -4.54
C THR A 136 -2.15 17.79 -4.81
N GLY A 137 -1.55 16.73 -5.36
CA GLY A 137 -0.10 16.65 -5.58
C GLY A 137 0.70 16.31 -4.33
N THR A 138 0.05 16.01 -3.19
CA THR A 138 0.76 15.47 -2.03
C THR A 138 1.46 14.17 -2.42
N LYS A 139 2.77 14.12 -2.21
CA LYS A 139 3.55 12.91 -2.45
C LYS A 139 3.21 11.87 -1.38
N CYS A 140 2.88 10.69 -1.85
CA CYS A 140 2.58 9.54 -1.04
C CYS A 140 3.42 8.35 -1.50
N MET A 141 3.41 7.30 -0.69
CA MET A 141 4.18 6.10 -0.92
C MET A 141 3.41 4.90 -0.41
N ILE A 142 3.60 3.77 -1.10
CA ILE A 142 3.21 2.45 -0.62
C ILE A 142 4.47 1.59 -0.54
N ALA A 143 4.46 0.61 0.36
CA ALA A 143 5.51 -0.38 0.45
C ALA A 143 4.90 -1.74 0.81
N GLY A 144 5.52 -2.80 0.35
CA GLY A 144 5.07 -4.16 0.63
C GLY A 144 5.93 -5.25 0.02
N TRP A 145 5.50 -6.49 0.24
CA TRP A 145 6.12 -7.71 -0.27
C TRP A 145 5.21 -8.38 -1.31
N GLY A 146 4.24 -7.63 -1.85
CA GLY A 146 3.39 -8.13 -2.93
C GLY A 146 4.16 -8.36 -4.22
N LEU A 147 3.45 -8.84 -5.24
CA LEU A 147 3.96 -9.02 -6.59
C LEU A 147 4.65 -7.74 -7.07
N ILE A 148 5.81 -7.90 -7.69
CA ILE A 148 6.59 -6.80 -8.30
C ILE A 148 6.50 -6.81 -9.83
N ASP A 149 5.71 -7.73 -10.39
CA ASP A 149 5.29 -7.84 -11.79
C ASP A 149 4.13 -8.85 -11.86
N GLN A 150 3.45 -9.00 -13.01
CA GLN A 150 2.26 -9.86 -13.18
C GLN A 150 2.43 -11.29 -12.65
N ASP A 151 3.65 -11.82 -12.63
CA ASP A 151 3.97 -13.19 -12.19
C ASP A 151 5.22 -13.29 -11.29
N ARG A 152 5.68 -12.18 -10.68
CA ARG A 152 6.93 -12.18 -9.91
C ARG A 152 6.72 -11.85 -8.43
N ASP A 153 6.84 -12.88 -7.60
CA ASP A 153 6.99 -12.72 -6.15
C ASP A 153 8.33 -12.06 -5.82
N THR A 154 8.34 -11.29 -4.75
CA THR A 154 9.55 -10.77 -4.11
C THR A 154 9.68 -11.35 -2.71
N SER A 155 10.90 -11.67 -2.31
CA SER A 155 11.20 -11.94 -0.90
C SER A 155 11.50 -10.67 -0.12
N LYS A 156 11.75 -9.55 -0.80
CA LYS A 156 12.23 -8.31 -0.22
C LYS A 156 11.20 -7.21 -0.29
N LEU A 157 11.29 -6.25 0.62
CA LEU A 157 10.41 -5.09 0.66
C LEU A 157 10.66 -4.16 -0.54
N PHE A 158 9.61 -3.81 -1.26
CA PHE A 158 9.61 -2.82 -2.35
C PHE A 158 8.80 -1.58 -1.96
N GLU A 159 9.14 -0.44 -2.56
CA GLU A 159 8.43 0.83 -2.40
C GLU A 159 8.12 1.50 -3.74
N GLU A 160 6.94 2.13 -3.82
CA GLU A 160 6.49 2.92 -4.95
C GLU A 160 6.03 4.31 -4.49
N MET A 161 6.42 5.34 -5.24
CA MET A 161 6.09 6.74 -4.99
C MET A 161 5.02 7.23 -5.96
N GLY A 162 4.01 7.91 -5.43
CA GLY A 162 2.87 8.43 -6.18
C GLY A 162 2.42 9.78 -5.65
N GLN A 163 1.39 10.36 -6.27
CA GLN A 163 0.88 11.68 -5.90
C GLN A 163 -0.65 11.65 -5.80
N GLU A 164 -1.19 12.29 -4.75
CA GLU A 164 -2.63 12.45 -4.55
C GLU A 164 -3.26 13.16 -5.76
N TRP A 165 -4.23 12.51 -6.40
CA TRP A 165 -4.97 13.08 -7.51
C TRP A 165 -6.33 13.60 -7.04
N SER A 166 -6.63 14.88 -7.27
CA SER A 166 -7.98 15.40 -7.00
C SER A 166 -8.95 15.16 -8.17
N PRO A 167 -10.13 14.56 -7.92
CA PRO A 167 -11.17 14.41 -8.93
C PRO A 167 -11.65 15.75 -9.53
N ARG A 168 -11.35 16.90 -8.90
CA ARG A 168 -11.79 18.22 -9.39
C ARG A 168 -10.99 18.73 -10.60
N ALA A 169 -9.85 18.11 -10.93
CA ALA A 169 -8.97 18.57 -12.01
C ALA A 169 -9.22 17.89 -13.38
N GLY A 170 -9.99 16.80 -13.45
CA GLY A 170 -10.22 16.06 -14.69
C GLY A 170 -11.68 15.61 -14.85
N ARG A 171 -12.29 15.90 -16.00
CA ARG A 171 -13.67 15.51 -16.36
C ARG A 171 -13.82 14.02 -16.70
N GLU A 172 -13.15 13.12 -15.99
CA GLU A 172 -13.36 11.68 -16.18
C GLU A 172 -13.92 11.07 -14.90
N ARG A 173 -15.25 10.95 -14.90
CA ARG A 173 -15.99 10.07 -14.00
C ARG A 173 -15.76 8.64 -14.46
N ILE A 174 -14.67 8.01 -14.02
CA ILE A 174 -14.61 6.55 -14.01
C ILE A 174 -15.64 6.10 -12.96
N CYS A 175 -16.79 5.68 -13.45
CA CYS A 175 -17.93 5.22 -12.68
C CYS A 175 -17.67 3.79 -12.21
N TYR A 176 -17.24 3.61 -10.98
CA TYR A 176 -17.61 2.40 -10.23
C TYR A 176 -18.80 2.74 -9.35
N HIS A 177 -19.75 1.80 -9.32
CA HIS A 177 -21.12 1.97 -8.83
C HIS A 177 -21.25 2.92 -7.63
N ARG A 178 -22.14 3.91 -7.80
CA ARG A 178 -22.71 4.73 -6.74
C ARG A 178 -23.32 3.83 -5.65
N GLN A 179 -22.55 3.46 -4.64
CA GLN A 179 -23.02 2.84 -3.41
C GLN A 179 -22.27 3.46 -2.23
N GLU A 180 -23.00 4.35 -1.56
CA GLU A 180 -22.79 4.92 -0.23
C GLU A 180 -21.60 5.86 0.05
N LYS A 181 -21.95 7.05 0.56
CA LYS A 181 -21.13 8.23 0.84
C LYS A 181 -20.08 8.06 1.96
N LYS A 182 -19.72 6.84 2.35
CA LYS A 182 -18.85 6.56 3.51
C LYS A 182 -17.47 6.00 3.14
N SER A 183 -17.32 5.43 1.95
CA SER A 183 -16.01 5.05 1.40
C SER A 183 -15.40 6.24 0.66
N VAL A 184 -14.73 7.14 1.38
CA VAL A 184 -13.96 8.22 0.74
C VAL A 184 -12.69 7.62 0.17
N VAL A 185 -12.79 7.14 -1.07
CA VAL A 185 -11.66 6.74 -1.92
C VAL A 185 -10.79 7.97 -2.16
N SER A 186 -9.65 8.05 -1.50
CA SER A 186 -8.55 8.90 -1.98
C SER A 186 -8.09 8.29 -3.29
N LYS A 187 -8.31 8.97 -4.42
CA LYS A 187 -7.81 8.50 -5.71
C LYS A 187 -6.33 8.80 -5.75
N ILE A 188 -5.51 7.79 -5.54
CA ILE A 188 -4.07 7.89 -5.78
C ILE A 188 -3.73 6.91 -6.88
N THR A 189 -3.13 7.43 -7.95
CA THR A 189 -2.70 6.61 -9.08
C THR A 189 -1.46 5.84 -8.68
N PHE A 190 -1.67 4.76 -7.95
CA PHE A 190 -0.72 3.69 -7.76
C PHE A 190 -1.23 2.45 -8.48
N ILE A 191 -0.31 1.68 -9.02
CA ILE A 191 -0.59 0.29 -9.39
C ILE A 191 -0.36 -0.51 -8.11
N SER A 192 -1.42 -0.75 -7.34
CA SER A 192 -1.32 -1.64 -6.18
C SER A 192 -1.27 -3.08 -6.70
N LEU A 193 -0.16 -3.77 -6.44
CA LEU A 193 0.02 -5.15 -6.85
C LEU A 193 -0.50 -6.12 -5.77
N GLN A 194 -0.77 -7.36 -6.16
CA GLN A 194 -1.30 -8.39 -5.25
C GLN A 194 -0.31 -8.65 -4.11
N GLY A 195 -0.76 -8.62 -2.84
CA GLY A 195 0.09 -8.86 -1.66
C GLY A 195 0.52 -7.60 -0.88
N ASP A 196 0.28 -6.41 -1.42
CA ASP A 196 0.39 -5.14 -0.68
C ASP A 196 -0.88 -4.82 0.14
N SER A 197 -1.95 -5.59 -0.06
CA SER A 197 -3.22 -5.47 0.66
C SER A 197 -3.02 -5.40 2.17
N GLY A 198 -3.65 -4.42 2.81
CA GLY A 198 -3.47 -4.14 4.23
C GLY A 198 -2.25 -3.28 4.57
N GLY A 199 -1.33 -3.07 3.64
CA GLY A 199 -0.19 -2.17 3.80
C GLY A 199 -0.59 -0.69 3.94
N PRO A 200 0.31 0.17 4.45
CA PRO A 200 0.02 1.58 4.62
C PRO A 200 0.21 2.38 3.33
N LEU A 201 -0.73 3.28 3.06
CA LEU A 201 -0.49 4.45 2.23
C LEU A 201 0.07 5.56 3.11
N VAL A 202 1.32 5.96 2.86
CA VAL A 202 2.05 6.94 3.68
C VAL A 202 2.20 8.25 2.94
N CYS A 203 1.74 9.34 3.54
CA CYS A 203 1.96 10.70 3.01
C CYS A 203 2.45 11.60 4.14
N ASN A 204 3.51 12.39 3.90
CA ASN A 204 4.15 13.23 4.91
C ASN A 204 4.50 12.47 6.21
N ASN A 205 5.01 11.24 6.10
CA ASN A 205 5.35 10.35 7.21
C ASN A 205 4.17 9.98 8.14
N VAL A 206 2.94 10.03 7.63
CA VAL A 206 1.71 9.65 8.33
C VAL A 206 0.99 8.58 7.51
N ALA A 207 0.49 7.53 8.16
CA ALA A 207 -0.36 6.53 7.51
C ALA A 207 -1.74 7.15 7.22
N GLN A 208 -2.04 7.46 5.96
CA GLN A 208 -3.28 8.12 5.55
C GLN A 208 -4.35 7.12 5.08
N GLY A 209 -3.94 5.95 4.61
CA GLY A 209 -4.84 4.91 4.15
C GLY A 209 -4.30 3.50 4.36
N VAL A 210 -5.20 2.53 4.22
CA VAL A 210 -4.90 1.10 4.17
C VAL A 210 -5.15 0.62 2.74
N VAL A 211 -4.19 -0.07 2.13
CA VAL A 211 -4.34 -0.68 0.80
C VAL A 211 -5.49 -1.70 0.84
N SER A 212 -6.46 -1.58 -0.07
CA SER A 212 -7.65 -2.43 -0.09
C SER A 212 -7.71 -3.29 -1.35
N PHE A 213 -7.95 -2.70 -2.52
CA PHE A 213 -7.99 -3.40 -3.81
C PHE A 213 -7.62 -2.45 -4.97
N GLY A 214 -7.50 -2.98 -6.19
CA GLY A 214 -7.22 -2.17 -7.39
C GLY A 214 -6.24 -2.79 -8.38
N PHE A 215 -5.83 -4.04 -8.14
CA PHE A 215 -4.94 -4.82 -9.00
C PHE A 215 -5.42 -4.88 -10.46
N ASP A 216 -6.67 -5.28 -10.68
CA ASP A 216 -7.21 -5.49 -12.03
C ASP A 216 -7.62 -4.19 -12.74
N PHE A 217 -7.82 -3.10 -11.99
CA PHE A 217 -8.35 -1.83 -12.50
C PHE A 217 -7.76 -0.64 -11.73
N PRO A 218 -6.61 -0.10 -12.15
CA PRO A 218 -6.11 1.14 -11.57
C PRO A 218 -7.14 2.27 -11.74
N PRO A 219 -7.23 3.21 -10.78
CA PRO A 219 -6.29 3.43 -9.67
C PRO A 219 -6.51 2.51 -8.47
N GLY A 220 -5.44 2.27 -7.70
CA GLY A 220 -5.53 1.63 -6.38
C GLY A 220 -6.53 2.32 -5.44
N VAL A 221 -7.29 1.52 -4.68
CA VAL A 221 -8.31 1.96 -3.73
C VAL A 221 -7.82 1.70 -2.31
N TYR A 222 -7.99 2.70 -1.45
CA TYR A 222 -7.52 2.69 -0.07
C TYR A 222 -8.66 3.02 0.91
N ALA A 223 -8.69 2.34 2.05
CA ALA A 223 -9.54 2.73 3.17
C ALA A 223 -8.90 3.93 3.90
N ARG A 224 -9.56 5.10 3.84
CA ARG A 224 -9.06 6.34 4.44
C ARG A 224 -9.12 6.28 5.97
N ILE A 225 -7.96 6.20 6.62
CA ILE A 225 -7.83 6.00 8.08
C ILE A 225 -8.54 7.10 8.87
N SER A 226 -8.53 8.34 8.37
CA SER A 226 -9.14 9.47 9.07
C SER A 226 -10.66 9.30 9.30
N ASN A 227 -11.34 8.53 8.45
CA ASN A 227 -12.78 8.23 8.59
C ASN A 227 -13.06 7.30 9.78
N TYR A 228 -12.05 6.55 10.20
CA TYR A 228 -12.17 5.51 11.23
C TYR A 228 -11.60 5.94 12.58
N LEU A 229 -11.05 7.15 12.72
CA LEU A 229 -10.42 7.63 13.97
C LEU A 229 -11.29 7.44 15.23
N PRO A 230 -12.61 7.72 15.23
CA PRO A 230 -13.45 7.46 16.40
C PRO A 230 -13.52 5.97 16.78
N TRP A 231 -13.58 5.08 15.79
CA TRP A 231 -13.58 3.63 16.00
C TRP A 231 -12.21 3.14 16.48
N ILE A 232 -11.13 3.56 15.82
CA ILE A 232 -9.73 3.23 16.17
C ILE A 232 -9.46 3.59 17.64
N ARG A 233 -9.77 4.83 18.05
CA ARG A 233 -9.57 5.28 19.44
C ARG A 233 -10.38 4.46 20.44
N ARG A 234 -11.62 4.11 20.10
CA ARG A 234 -12.48 3.30 20.96
C ARG A 234 -11.93 1.88 21.15
N VAL A 235 -11.36 1.30 20.10
CA VAL A 235 -10.77 -0.05 20.14
C VAL A 235 -9.45 -0.06 20.91
N MET A 236 -8.55 0.89 20.61
CA MET A 236 -7.20 0.93 21.21
C MET A 236 -7.16 1.42 22.66
N ASN A 237 -8.23 2.06 23.15
CA ASN A 237 -8.34 2.51 24.55
C ASN A 237 -9.03 1.49 25.47
N LYS A 238 -9.34 0.28 24.98
CA LYS A 238 -9.86 -0.83 25.80
C LYS A 238 -8.73 -1.66 26.35
#